data_AF-A0A2N5A565-F1
#
_entry.id   AF-A0A2N5A565-F1
#
_cell.length_a   1.000
_cell.length_b   1.000
_cell.length_c   1.000
_cell.angle_alpha   90.00
_cell.angle_beta   90.00
_cell.angle_gamma   90.00
#
_symmetry.space_group_name_H-M   'P 1'
#
loop_
_entity.id
_entity.type
_entity.pdbx_description
1 polymer ?
#
loop_
_entity_poly.entity_id
_entity_poly.type
_entity_poly.pdbx_seq_one_letter_code
_entity_poly.pdbx_strand_id
1 'polypeptide(L)'
;MKKLKLHGFNNLTKSLSFCIYDICYAKTAEERDGYIAYIDELYNANRLTEILTETCSIIGANILNIARQDYEPQGASVTILVSEEPVDPKLIDQTEHPGPLPETVVAHLDKSHI
;
A
#
# COMPACT_ATOMS: atom_id res chain seq x y z
N MET A 1 -35.54 -24.74 -15.43
CA MET A 1 -34.67 -23.86 -14.62
C MET A 1 -33.43 -23.51 -15.44
N LYS A 2 -33.20 -22.23 -15.76
CA LYS A 2 -31.92 -21.78 -16.34
C LYS A 2 -30.84 -21.88 -15.25
N LYS A 3 -29.76 -22.62 -15.51
CA LYS A 3 -28.61 -22.71 -14.59
C LYS A 3 -28.00 -21.31 -14.43
N LEU A 4 -27.86 -20.84 -13.19
CA LEU A 4 -27.02 -19.66 -12.90
C LEU A 4 -25.60 -19.97 -13.39
N LYS A 5 -25.08 -19.15 -14.31
CA LYS A 5 -23.65 -19.16 -14.65
C LYS A 5 -22.95 -18.23 -13.66
N LEU A 6 -22.08 -18.80 -12.84
CA LEU A 6 -21.12 -18.05 -12.04
C LEU A 6 -20.10 -17.42 -12.99
N HIS A 7 -20.23 -16.12 -13.23
CA HIS A 7 -19.19 -15.29 -13.82
C HIS A 7 -18.33 -14.73 -12.68
N GLY A 8 -17.01 -14.76 -12.82
CA GLY A 8 -16.11 -14.08 -11.87
C GLY A 8 -15.79 -14.83 -10.58
N PHE A 9 -16.11 -16.12 -10.45
CA PHE A 9 -15.67 -16.90 -9.29
C PHE A 9 -14.20 -17.32 -9.43
N ASN A 10 -13.29 -16.39 -9.12
CA ASN A 10 -11.88 -16.66 -8.92
C ASN A 10 -11.53 -16.40 -7.45
N ASN A 11 -11.95 -17.33 -6.58
CA ASN A 11 -11.71 -17.26 -5.13
C ASN A 11 -10.29 -17.75 -4.75
N LEU A 12 -9.27 -17.30 -5.48
CA LEU A 12 -7.88 -17.52 -5.11
C LEU A 12 -7.33 -16.21 -4.58
N THR A 13 -7.36 -16.04 -3.27
CA THR A 13 -6.49 -15.07 -2.60
C THR A 13 -5.05 -15.39 -3.00
N LYS A 14 -4.49 -14.61 -3.92
CA LYS A 14 -3.09 -14.70 -4.28
C LYS A 14 -2.33 -13.73 -3.39
N SER A 15 -1.72 -14.27 -2.33
CA SER A 15 -0.81 -13.49 -1.50
C SER A 15 0.63 -13.73 -1.95
N LEU A 16 1.37 -12.65 -2.16
CA LEU A 16 2.79 -12.67 -2.44
C LEU A 16 3.46 -11.65 -1.52
N SER A 17 4.37 -12.12 -0.68
CA SER A 17 5.07 -11.29 0.31
C SER A 17 6.57 -11.43 0.10
N PHE A 18 7.26 -10.30 -0.06
CA PHE A 18 8.71 -10.21 -0.11
C PHE A 18 9.21 -9.36 1.05
N CYS A 19 10.22 -9.84 1.76
CA CYS A 19 10.96 -9.06 2.75
C CYS A 19 12.40 -8.96 2.26
N ILE A 20 12.84 -7.74 1.95
CA ILE A 20 14.21 -7.45 1.51
C ILE A 20 14.93 -6.76 2.65
N TYR A 21 16.14 -7.24 2.97
CA TYR A 21 16.95 -6.71 4.04
C TYR A 21 18.26 -6.20 3.47
N ASP A 22 18.59 -4.95 3.76
CA ASP A 22 19.91 -4.36 3.53
C ASP A 22 20.55 -4.06 4.90
N ILE A 23 21.79 -4.48 5.09
CA ILE A 23 22.49 -4.43 6.37
C ILE A 23 23.81 -3.68 6.19
N CYS A 24 23.95 -2.54 6.87
CA CYS A 24 25.15 -1.73 6.89
C CYS A 24 25.87 -1.82 8.25
N TYR A 25 27.21 -1.87 8.21
CA TYR A 25 28.06 -1.81 9.41
C TYR A 25 28.82 -0.47 9.43
N ALA A 26 28.38 0.45 10.28
CA ALA A 26 29.08 1.71 10.55
C ALA A 26 30.04 1.54 11.74
N LYS A 27 31.31 1.95 11.55
CA LYS A 27 32.34 1.91 12.60
C LYS A 27 32.46 3.23 13.35
N THR A 28 32.16 4.35 12.70
CA THR A 28 32.18 5.69 13.31
C THR A 28 30.78 6.28 13.47
N ALA A 29 30.68 7.33 14.29
CA ALA A 29 29.43 8.06 14.46
C ALA A 29 29.03 8.79 13.16
N GLU A 30 29.99 9.36 12.42
CA GLU A 30 29.69 10.04 11.16
C GLU A 30 29.14 9.05 10.10
N GLU A 31 29.70 7.85 10.02
CA GLU A 31 29.21 6.79 9.12
C GLU A 31 27.78 6.37 9.47
N ARG A 32 27.46 6.28 10.77
CA ARG A 32 26.11 5.93 11.23
C ARG A 32 25.12 7.03 10.88
N ASP A 33 25.47 8.28 11.12
CA ASP A 33 24.57 9.40 10.86
C ASP A 33 24.33 9.58 9.35
N GLY A 34 25.35 9.32 8.52
CA GLY A 34 25.21 9.24 7.07
C GLY A 34 24.29 8.10 6.61
N TYR A 35 24.36 6.93 7.25
CA TYR A 35 23.46 5.81 6.95
C TYR A 35 22.01 6.10 7.36
N ILE A 36 21.80 6.78 8.48
CA ILE A 36 20.45 7.21 8.91
C ILE A 36 19.87 8.21 7.90
N ALA A 37 20.65 9.22 7.49
CA ALA A 37 20.21 10.19 6.49
C ALA A 37 19.85 9.54 5.14
N TYR A 38 20.64 8.54 4.73
CA TYR A 38 20.33 7.71 3.57
C TYR A 38 19.00 6.95 3.72
N ILE A 39 18.74 6.40 4.91
CA ILE A 39 17.46 5.72 5.19
C ILE A 39 16.29 6.69 5.06
N ASP A 40 16.39 7.87 5.67
CA ASP A 40 15.32 8.88 5.66
C ASP A 40 15.01 9.38 4.23
N GLU A 41 16.04 9.50 3.39
CA GLU A 41 15.89 9.89 1.98
C GLU A 41 15.24 8.78 1.14
N LEU A 42 15.64 7.53 1.32
CA LEU A 42 15.20 6.44 0.45
C LEU A 42 13.92 5.74 0.90
N TYR A 43 13.66 5.64 2.20
CA TYR A 43 12.61 4.79 2.77
C TYR A 43 11.52 5.57 3.49
N ASN A 44 11.09 6.69 2.91
CA ASN A 44 9.93 7.45 3.35
C ASN A 44 8.64 7.02 2.62
N ALA A 45 7.50 7.38 3.22
CA ALA A 45 6.17 7.02 2.73
C ALA A 45 5.89 7.57 1.32
N ASN A 46 6.44 8.73 0.94
CA ASN A 46 6.24 9.29 -0.40
C ASN A 46 6.85 8.39 -1.48
N ARG A 47 8.14 8.07 -1.35
CA ARG A 47 8.83 7.22 -2.32
C ARG A 47 8.26 5.81 -2.37
N LEU A 48 7.90 5.23 -1.22
CA LEU A 48 7.22 3.93 -1.18
C LEU A 48 5.85 3.98 -1.89
N THR A 49 5.11 5.08 -1.74
CA THR A 49 3.82 5.27 -2.43
C THR A 49 4.00 5.31 -3.94
N GLU A 50 5.03 6.00 -4.44
CA GLU A 50 5.35 6.06 -5.87
C GLU A 50 5.68 4.67 -6.44
N ILE A 51 6.56 3.92 -5.77
CA ILE A 51 6.95 2.57 -6.18
C ILE A 51 5.74 1.63 -6.26
N LEU A 52 4.88 1.65 -5.23
CA LEU A 52 3.69 0.80 -5.19
C LEU A 52 2.64 1.25 -6.22
N THR A 53 2.51 2.55 -6.48
CA THR A 53 1.61 3.10 -7.51
C THR A 53 2.04 2.65 -8.90
N GLU A 54 3.34 2.72 -9.20
CA GLU A 54 3.91 2.23 -10.45
C GLU A 54 3.68 0.71 -10.58
N THR A 55 3.90 -0.04 -9.50
CA THR A 55 3.62 -1.49 -9.46
C THR A 55 2.16 -1.79 -9.79
N CYS A 56 1.21 -1.04 -9.23
CA CYS A 56 -0.22 -1.16 -9.54
C CYS A 56 -0.50 -0.88 -11.03
N SER A 57 0.15 0.13 -11.60
CA SER A 57 0.05 0.44 -13.03
C SER A 57 0.60 -0.68 -13.91
N ILE A 58 1.72 -1.31 -13.53
CA ILE A 58 2.35 -2.41 -14.28
C ILE A 58 1.42 -3.64 -14.33
N ILE A 59 0.74 -3.95 -13.22
CA ILE A 59 -0.19 -5.08 -13.14
C ILE A 59 -1.60 -4.75 -13.65
N GLY A 60 -1.85 -3.52 -14.09
CA GLY A 60 -3.14 -3.07 -14.61
C GLY A 60 -4.25 -2.93 -13.56
N ALA A 61 -3.88 -2.70 -12.30
CA ALA A 61 -4.83 -2.57 -11.21
C ALA A 61 -5.25 -1.10 -10.99
N ASN A 62 -6.52 -0.89 -10.67
CA ASN A 62 -7.05 0.43 -10.33
C ASN A 62 -6.88 0.69 -8.84
N ILE A 63 -6.23 1.80 -8.48
CA ILE A 63 -6.07 2.20 -7.08
C ILE A 63 -7.39 2.78 -6.56
N LEU A 64 -7.90 2.19 -5.48
CA LEU A 64 -9.12 2.63 -4.79
C LEU A 64 -8.80 3.53 -3.59
N ASN A 65 -7.75 3.20 -2.85
CA ASN A 65 -7.33 3.96 -1.68
C ASN A 65 -5.83 3.77 -1.41
N ILE A 66 -5.18 4.78 -0.86
CA ILE A 66 -3.80 4.76 -0.38
C ILE A 66 -3.80 5.23 1.07
N ALA A 67 -3.38 4.35 1.98
CA ALA A 67 -3.07 4.69 3.36
C ALA A 67 -1.56 4.65 3.55
N ARG A 68 -0.97 5.64 4.22
CA ARG A 68 0.48 5.73 4.42
C ARG A 68 0.85 6.44 5.72
N GLN A 69 2.00 6.09 6.28
CA GLN A 69 2.50 6.65 7.52
C GLN A 69 4.04 6.65 7.53
N ASP A 70 4.62 7.77 7.98
CA ASP A 70 6.03 7.88 8.37
C ASP A 70 6.12 7.75 9.90
N TYR A 71 7.11 7.01 10.40
CA TYR A 71 7.32 6.71 11.82
C TYR A 71 8.60 7.35 12.36
N GLU A 72 8.56 7.72 13.65
CA GLU A 72 9.71 8.25 14.38
C GLU A 72 10.31 7.17 15.30
N PRO A 73 11.66 7.03 15.38
CA PRO A 73 12.67 7.83 14.71
C PRO A 73 12.97 7.44 13.25
N GLN A 74 12.58 6.26 12.79
CA GLN A 74 12.71 5.83 11.39
C GLN A 74 11.59 4.86 10.99
N GLY A 75 11.26 4.85 9.70
CA GLY A 75 10.42 3.85 9.05
C GLY A 75 9.20 4.44 8.36
N ALA A 76 8.64 3.70 7.43
CA ALA A 76 7.42 4.08 6.75
C ALA A 76 6.59 2.85 6.37
N SER A 77 5.27 2.99 6.35
CA SER A 77 4.35 1.98 5.83
C SER A 77 3.41 2.59 4.81
N VAL A 78 3.13 1.82 3.75
CA VAL A 78 2.17 2.19 2.71
C VAL A 78 1.32 0.97 2.40
N THR A 79 0.00 1.17 2.29
CA THR A 79 -0.97 0.15 1.90
C THR A 79 -1.83 0.73 0.81
N ILE A 80 -1.95 -0.01 -0.29
CA ILE A 80 -2.78 0.36 -1.42
C ILE A 80 -3.88 -0.67 -1.55
N LEU A 81 -5.12 -0.21 -1.58
CA LEU A 81 -6.28 -1.01 -1.94
C LEU A 81 -6.50 -0.88 -3.44
N VAL A 82 -6.66 -2.01 -4.13
CA VAL A 82 -6.77 -2.05 -5.59
C VAL A 82 -7.97 -2.89 -6.07
N SER A 83 -8.44 -2.60 -7.26
CA SER A 83 -9.43 -3.38 -8.03
C SER A 83 -8.81 -3.89 -9.34
N GLU A 84 -9.04 -5.16 -9.66
CA GLU A 84 -8.69 -5.73 -10.98
C GLU A 84 -9.63 -5.23 -12.09
N GLU A 85 -10.89 -4.94 -11.75
CA GLU A 85 -11.89 -4.49 -12.72
C GLU A 85 -11.89 -2.96 -12.90
N PRO A 86 -12.29 -2.45 -14.08
CA PRO A 86 -12.50 -1.03 -14.30
C PRO A 86 -13.54 -0.49 -13.32
N VAL A 87 -13.20 0.58 -12.62
CA VAL A 87 -14.15 1.27 -11.75
C VAL A 87 -15.09 2.10 -12.62
N ASP A 88 -16.40 1.84 -12.58
CA ASP A 88 -17.38 2.71 -13.26
C ASP A 88 -17.36 4.09 -12.58
N PRO A 89 -17.03 5.17 -13.30
CA PRO A 89 -16.99 6.52 -12.73
C PRO A 89 -18.30 6.94 -12.06
N LYS A 90 -19.43 6.34 -12.43
CA LYS A 90 -20.75 6.62 -11.85
C LYS A 90 -20.96 6.00 -10.46
N LEU A 91 -20.14 5.02 -10.08
CA LEU A 91 -20.17 4.38 -8.77
C LEU A 91 -19.23 5.08 -7.76
N ILE A 92 -18.40 6.00 -8.24
CA ILE A 92 -17.52 6.81 -7.40
C ILE A 92 -18.36 7.97 -6.86
N ASP A 93 -18.62 7.98 -5.56
CA ASP A 93 -19.25 9.12 -4.91
C ASP A 93 -18.30 10.33 -4.98
N GLN A 94 -18.70 11.35 -5.74
CA GLN A 94 -17.95 12.60 -5.93
C GLN A 94 -18.42 13.71 -4.98
N THR A 95 -19.34 13.41 -4.05
CA THR A 95 -19.95 14.42 -3.18
C THR A 95 -19.27 14.45 -1.81
N GLU A 96 -18.79 15.63 -1.40
CA GLU A 96 -18.23 15.83 -0.05
C GLU A 96 -19.36 15.97 0.98
N HIS A 97 -19.86 14.85 1.46
CA HIS A 97 -20.88 14.79 2.51
C HIS A 97 -20.44 13.83 3.63
N PRO A 98 -20.91 14.03 4.88
CA PRO A 98 -20.74 13.04 5.96
C PRO A 98 -21.68 11.85 5.72
N GLY A 99 -21.53 11.21 4.57
CA GLY A 99 -22.16 9.94 4.19
C GLY A 99 -21.31 8.76 4.66
N PRO A 100 -21.85 7.54 4.62
CA PRO A 100 -21.17 6.37 5.16
C PRO A 100 -19.81 6.22 4.47
N LEU A 101 -18.76 6.04 5.29
CA LEU A 101 -17.41 5.73 4.80
C LEU A 101 -17.51 4.58 3.77
N PRO A 102 -16.65 4.54 2.74
CA PRO A 102 -16.56 3.37 1.87
C PRO A 102 -16.54 2.10 2.74
N GLU A 103 -17.27 1.05 2.35
CA GLU A 103 -17.37 -0.21 3.13
C GLU A 103 -16.00 -0.81 3.48
N THR A 104 -14.94 -0.34 2.82
CA THR A 104 -13.57 -0.75 3.03
C THR A 104 -12.75 0.36 3.69
N VAL A 105 -12.52 0.22 5.00
CA VAL A 105 -11.54 1.02 5.74
C VAL A 105 -10.19 0.31 5.67
N VAL A 106 -9.18 0.98 5.12
CA VAL A 106 -7.79 0.51 5.15
C VAL A 106 -7.11 1.19 6.32
N ALA A 107 -6.60 0.40 7.26
CA ALA A 107 -5.86 0.90 8.41
C ALA A 107 -4.49 0.25 8.46
N HIS A 108 -3.49 1.04 8.85
CA HIS A 108 -2.18 0.55 9.25
C HIS A 108 -2.20 0.23 10.74
N LEU A 109 -1.65 -0.92 11.11
CA LEU A 109 -1.38 -1.24 12.50
C LEU A 109 0.05 -0.78 12.81
N ASP A 110 0.23 0.02 13.86
CA ASP A 110 1.58 0.46 14.29
C ASP A 110 2.40 -0.68 14.94
N LYS A 111 1.77 -1.83 15.18
CA LYS A 111 2.38 -3.03 15.77
C LYS A 111 2.23 -4.24 14.87
N SER A 112 3.29 -5.03 14.82
CA SER A 112 3.37 -6.31 14.10
C SER A 112 2.58 -7.46 14.74
N HIS A 113 1.93 -7.25 15.90
CA HIS A 113 1.25 -8.29 16.66
C HIS A 113 -0.08 -7.80 17.26
N ILE A 114 -1.10 -8.68 17.26
CA ILE A 114 -2.27 -8.70 18.16
C ILE A 114 -2.06 -9.82 19.18
#